data_AF-A0A7W7SR17-F1
#
_entry.id   AF-A0A7W7SR17-F1
#
_cell.length_a   1.000
_cell.length_b   1.000
_cell.length_c   1.000
_cell.angle_alpha   90.00
_cell.angle_beta   90.00
_cell.angle_gamma   90.00
#
_symmetry.space_group_name_H-M   'P 1'
#
loop_
_entity.id
_entity.type
_entity.pdbx_description
1 polymer ?
#
loop_
_entity_poly.entity_id
_entity_poly.type
_entity_poly.pdbx_seq_one_letter_code
_entity_poly.pdbx_strand_id
1 'polypeptide(L)'
;MESIRILLNVAVGRRINPVLPVGWRGDNVVWARWTAPPVDSMMNATSWLDSSIGSKQVTELLEFGLNYLSKPDHQNALKYAASYYVSANADVDVEPAIGLAVSGLQLLAHQRLVNEKKKYTSSNAFESAARNTEGEIREFLDDCQIDTSIPSHLTELQAAAAAMPVSHGLARDALGAVIYLRNKMVHPTKTLDRWNAYAWAEASMVACHFLRLGILNMLGYTGQHKSALSLNRWAGAVDPVPWV
;
A
#
# COMPACT_ATOMS: atom_id res chain seq x y z
N MET A 1 -5.39 -21.37 2.43
CA MET A 1 -5.62 -20.85 1.06
C MET A 1 -5.83 -19.35 1.01
N GLU A 2 -6.68 -18.76 1.86
CA GLU A 2 -6.94 -17.31 1.83
C GLU A 2 -5.67 -16.47 2.07
N SER A 3 -4.85 -16.82 3.06
CA SER A 3 -3.59 -16.10 3.33
C SER A 3 -2.65 -16.11 2.12
N ILE A 4 -2.48 -17.26 1.45
CA ILE A 4 -1.66 -17.37 0.23
C ILE A 4 -2.20 -16.43 -0.86
N ARG A 5 -3.52 -16.40 -1.07
CA ARG A 5 -4.16 -15.49 -2.03
C ARG A 5 -3.87 -14.02 -1.72
N ILE A 6 -4.02 -13.62 -0.45
CA ILE A 6 -3.73 -12.24 -0.01
C ILE A 6 -2.27 -11.88 -0.33
N LEU A 7 -1.33 -12.74 0.04
CA LEU A 7 0.10 -12.50 -0.14
C LEU A 7 0.49 -12.43 -1.62
N LEU A 8 -0.03 -13.34 -2.44
CA LEU A 8 0.19 -13.34 -3.88
C LEU A 8 -0.39 -12.08 -4.56
N ASN A 9 -1.56 -11.60 -4.10
CA ASN A 9 -2.13 -10.35 -4.58
C ASN A 9 -1.25 -9.15 -4.23
N VAL A 10 -0.68 -9.12 -3.02
CA VAL A 10 0.27 -8.08 -2.60
C VAL A 10 1.56 -8.14 -3.43
N ALA A 11 2.08 -9.34 -3.69
CA ALA A 11 3.29 -9.53 -4.49
C ALA A 11 3.12 -8.97 -5.92
N VAL A 12 2.07 -9.38 -6.61
CA VAL A 12 1.87 -9.03 -8.03
C VAL A 12 1.16 -7.69 -8.19
N GLY A 13 0.48 -7.19 -7.17
CA GLY A 13 -0.27 -5.93 -7.22
C GLY A 13 -1.60 -6.03 -7.98
N ARG A 14 -2.10 -7.25 -8.21
CA ARG A 14 -3.40 -7.53 -8.84
C ARG A 14 -4.03 -8.79 -8.25
N ARG A 15 -5.31 -9.04 -8.51
CA ARG A 15 -5.98 -10.26 -8.02
C ARG A 15 -5.51 -11.46 -8.83
N ILE A 16 -4.69 -12.29 -8.20
CA ILE A 16 -4.28 -13.60 -8.70
C ILE A 16 -4.71 -14.69 -7.73
N ASN A 17 -4.74 -15.93 -8.22
CA ASN A 17 -5.12 -17.05 -7.39
C ASN A 17 -4.48 -18.34 -7.89
N PRO A 18 -4.05 -19.24 -6.99
CA PRO A 18 -3.75 -20.60 -7.37
C PRO A 18 -4.97 -21.28 -8.00
N VAL A 19 -4.78 -21.84 -9.18
CA VAL A 19 -5.81 -22.62 -9.90
C VAL A 19 -5.61 -24.09 -9.56
N LEU A 20 -6.71 -24.77 -9.18
CA LEU A 20 -6.74 -26.20 -8.84
C LEU A 20 -5.65 -26.63 -7.83
N PRO A 21 -5.51 -25.95 -6.68
CA PRO A 21 -4.46 -26.30 -5.73
C PRO A 21 -4.73 -27.67 -5.10
N VAL A 22 -3.66 -28.44 -4.96
CA VAL A 22 -3.64 -29.77 -4.34
C VAL A 22 -2.66 -29.75 -3.17
N GLY A 23 -3.14 -30.17 -2.00
CA GLY A 23 -2.32 -30.33 -0.81
C GLY A 23 -1.81 -31.75 -0.68
N TRP A 24 -0.51 -31.86 -0.39
CA TRP A 24 0.19 -33.13 -0.23
C TRP A 24 0.67 -33.32 1.21
N ARG A 25 0.73 -34.56 1.68
CA ARG A 25 1.42 -34.98 2.90
C ARG A 25 2.24 -36.23 2.57
N GLY A 26 3.55 -36.04 2.39
CA GLY A 26 4.38 -37.04 1.71
C GLY A 26 3.84 -37.26 0.29
N ASP A 27 3.69 -38.51 -0.12
CA ASP A 27 3.18 -38.88 -1.45
C ASP A 27 1.65 -38.90 -1.55
N ASN A 28 0.93 -38.62 -0.44
CA ASN A 28 -0.52 -38.67 -0.40
C ASN A 28 -1.15 -37.30 -0.63
N VAL A 29 -2.11 -37.22 -1.56
CA VAL A 29 -3.01 -36.09 -1.70
C VAL A 29 -3.97 -36.07 -0.51
N VAL A 30 -3.96 -34.99 0.27
CA VAL A 30 -4.79 -34.84 1.47
C VAL A 30 -5.96 -33.87 1.28
N TRP A 31 -5.87 -32.96 0.31
CA TRP A 31 -6.99 -32.11 -0.09
C TRP A 31 -6.78 -31.57 -1.51
N ALA A 32 -7.86 -31.22 -2.18
CA ALA A 32 -7.84 -30.49 -3.45
C ALA A 32 -8.98 -29.46 -3.45
N ARG A 33 -8.80 -28.35 -4.17
CA ARG A 33 -9.84 -27.34 -4.34
C ARG A 33 -10.20 -27.16 -5.81
N TRP A 34 -11.40 -27.60 -6.16
CA TRP A 34 -11.96 -27.52 -7.51
C TRP A 34 -12.85 -26.28 -7.64
N THR A 35 -12.25 -25.10 -7.69
CA THR A 35 -12.98 -23.84 -7.86
C THR A 35 -12.24 -22.92 -8.83
N ALA A 36 -12.99 -22.10 -9.58
CA ALA A 36 -12.45 -20.98 -10.36
C ALA A 36 -12.60 -19.69 -9.53
N PRO A 37 -11.58 -19.31 -8.73
CA PRO A 37 -11.67 -18.10 -7.95
C PRO A 37 -11.54 -16.84 -8.83
N PRO A 38 -12.00 -15.68 -8.35
CA PRO A 38 -11.84 -14.43 -9.10
C PRO A 38 -10.35 -14.11 -9.29
N VAL A 39 -9.99 -13.84 -10.55
CA VAL A 39 -8.70 -13.34 -11.00
C VAL A 39 -8.96 -12.15 -11.91
N ASP A 40 -8.07 -11.17 -11.89
CA ASP A 40 -8.21 -10.03 -12.80
C ASP A 40 -7.87 -10.48 -14.23
N SER A 41 -8.53 -9.87 -15.21
CA SER A 41 -8.14 -9.99 -16.62
C SER A 41 -6.76 -9.35 -16.85
N MET A 42 -6.22 -9.50 -18.06
CA MET A 42 -4.98 -8.80 -18.41
C MET A 42 -5.17 -7.29 -18.21
N MET A 43 -4.32 -6.70 -17.37
CA MET A 43 -4.32 -5.28 -17.02
C MET A 43 -2.91 -4.83 -16.70
N ASN A 44 -2.63 -3.54 -16.83
CA ASN A 44 -1.37 -2.98 -16.37
C ASN A 44 -1.46 -2.77 -14.87
N ALA A 45 -0.62 -3.49 -14.12
CA ALA A 45 -0.51 -3.35 -12.68
C ALA A 45 0.96 -3.28 -12.31
N THR A 46 1.30 -2.38 -11.38
CA THR A 46 2.68 -2.22 -10.93
C THR A 46 2.99 -3.25 -9.85
N SER A 47 3.94 -4.15 -10.11
CA SER A 47 4.47 -5.05 -9.06
C SER A 47 5.74 -4.44 -8.44
N TRP A 48 5.98 -4.77 -7.18
CA TRP A 48 7.25 -4.47 -6.50
C TRP A 48 8.27 -5.60 -6.60
N LEU A 49 7.86 -6.73 -7.18
CA LEU A 49 8.78 -7.79 -7.54
C LEU A 49 9.72 -7.28 -8.63
N ASP A 50 10.98 -7.67 -8.52
CA ASP A 50 11.96 -7.48 -9.57
C ASP A 50 12.22 -8.81 -10.28
N SER A 51 12.35 -8.77 -11.60
CA SER A 51 12.57 -9.98 -12.40
C SER A 51 13.87 -10.71 -12.09
N SER A 52 14.90 -10.05 -11.55
CA SER A 52 16.17 -10.68 -11.22
C SER A 52 16.14 -11.47 -9.91
N ILE A 53 15.22 -11.14 -8.98
CA ILE A 53 15.14 -11.75 -7.64
C ILE A 53 13.73 -12.13 -7.22
N GLY A 54 12.75 -12.11 -8.14
CA GLY A 54 11.33 -12.27 -7.82
C GLY A 54 10.98 -13.55 -7.08
N SER A 55 11.66 -14.67 -7.40
CA SER A 55 11.45 -15.93 -6.68
C SER A 55 11.85 -15.81 -5.20
N LYS A 56 12.96 -15.12 -4.89
CA LYS A 56 13.40 -14.89 -3.52
C LYS A 56 12.41 -14.00 -2.78
N GLN A 57 11.98 -12.91 -3.41
CA GLN A 57 11.02 -11.97 -2.83
C GLN A 57 9.68 -12.63 -2.49
N VAL A 58 9.16 -13.48 -3.38
CA VAL A 58 7.92 -14.23 -3.14
C VAL A 58 8.09 -15.24 -2.01
N THR A 59 9.21 -15.97 -1.97
CA THR A 59 9.50 -16.92 -0.88
C THR A 59 9.52 -16.22 0.47
N GLU A 60 10.31 -15.16 0.61
CA GLU A 60 10.41 -14.37 1.84
C GLU A 60 9.04 -13.79 2.24
N LEU A 61 8.29 -13.22 1.29
CA LEU A 61 6.96 -12.69 1.55
C LEU A 61 6.02 -13.77 2.10
N LEU A 62 6.07 -14.98 1.54
CA LEU A 62 5.25 -16.10 2.00
C LEU A 62 5.67 -16.54 3.40
N GLU A 63 6.97 -16.65 3.67
CA GLU A 63 7.49 -17.02 4.99
C GLU A 63 7.04 -16.05 6.09
N PHE A 64 7.30 -14.75 5.92
CA PHE A 64 6.91 -13.73 6.89
C PHE A 64 5.39 -13.55 6.96
N GLY A 65 4.74 -13.49 5.79
CA GLY A 65 3.32 -13.22 5.69
C GLY A 65 2.44 -14.34 6.21
N LEU A 66 2.80 -15.62 6.01
CA LEU A 66 2.04 -16.73 6.57
C LEU A 66 2.13 -16.79 8.10
N ASN A 67 3.30 -16.47 8.66
CA ASN A 67 3.47 -16.35 10.11
C ASN A 67 2.60 -15.22 10.68
N TYR A 68 2.63 -14.04 10.05
CA TYR A 68 1.82 -12.90 10.46
C TYR A 68 0.30 -13.18 10.36
N LEU A 69 -0.15 -13.80 9.26
CA LEU A 69 -1.55 -14.12 8.98
C LEU A 69 -2.07 -15.37 9.71
N SER A 70 -1.23 -16.04 10.52
CA SER A 70 -1.68 -17.14 11.38
C SER A 70 -2.61 -16.67 12.52
N LYS A 71 -2.56 -15.37 12.84
CA LYS A 71 -3.43 -14.72 13.83
C LYS A 71 -4.74 -14.25 13.16
N PRO A 72 -5.92 -14.70 13.62
CA PRO A 72 -7.20 -14.36 12.97
C PRO A 72 -7.46 -12.86 12.82
N ASP A 73 -7.15 -12.06 13.84
CA ASP A 73 -7.39 -10.60 13.83
C ASP A 73 -6.57 -9.88 12.74
N HIS A 74 -5.39 -10.40 12.43
CA HIS A 74 -4.50 -9.84 11.41
C HIS A 74 -5.02 -10.09 9.99
N GLN A 75 -5.72 -11.22 9.79
CA GLN A 75 -6.15 -11.63 8.47
C GLN A 75 -7.17 -10.66 7.87
N ASN A 76 -8.11 -10.15 8.66
CA ASN A 76 -9.14 -9.22 8.18
C ASN A 76 -8.54 -7.87 7.76
N ALA A 77 -7.70 -7.27 8.60
CA ALA A 77 -7.05 -6.00 8.29
C ALA A 77 -6.22 -6.11 7.00
N LEU A 78 -5.40 -7.15 6.87
CA LEU A 78 -4.56 -7.34 5.69
C LEU A 78 -5.35 -7.71 4.45
N LYS A 79 -6.45 -8.45 4.57
CA LYS A 79 -7.35 -8.73 3.45
C LYS A 79 -7.90 -7.44 2.84
N TYR A 80 -8.39 -6.52 3.68
CA TYR A 80 -8.92 -5.24 3.21
C TYR A 80 -7.82 -4.31 2.71
N ALA A 81 -6.68 -4.22 3.40
CA ALA A 81 -5.53 -3.43 2.93
C ALA A 81 -5.01 -3.91 1.58
N ALA A 82 -4.89 -5.22 1.37
CA ALA A 82 -4.53 -5.80 0.07
C ALA A 82 -5.58 -5.52 -1.00
N SER A 83 -6.87 -5.52 -0.64
CA SER A 83 -7.95 -5.15 -1.57
C SER A 83 -7.86 -3.69 -1.99
N TYR A 84 -7.60 -2.76 -1.06
CA TYR A 84 -7.37 -1.34 -1.37
C TYR A 84 -6.15 -1.19 -2.28
N TYR A 85 -5.03 -1.85 -1.93
CA TYR A 85 -3.81 -1.80 -2.72
C TYR A 85 -4.01 -2.26 -4.15
N VAL A 86 -4.60 -3.45 -4.34
CA VAL A 86 -4.86 -3.98 -5.69
C VAL A 86 -5.81 -3.08 -6.48
N SER A 87 -6.85 -2.54 -5.83
CA SER A 87 -7.82 -1.68 -6.50
C SER A 87 -7.22 -0.32 -6.88
N ALA A 88 -6.31 0.22 -6.06
CA ALA A 88 -5.59 1.46 -6.33
C ALA A 88 -4.46 1.28 -7.37
N ASN A 89 -3.99 0.05 -7.56
CA ASN A 89 -2.90 -0.31 -8.47
C ASN A 89 -3.41 -0.85 -9.82
N ALA A 90 -4.73 -1.01 -9.98
CA ALA A 90 -5.37 -1.27 -11.25
C ALA A 90 -5.34 -0.03 -12.16
N ASP A 91 -5.65 -0.19 -13.45
CA ASP A 91 -5.95 0.91 -14.39
C ASP A 91 -7.26 1.64 -14.00
N VAL A 92 -7.31 2.18 -12.78
CA VAL A 92 -8.30 3.17 -12.35
C VAL A 92 -7.76 4.57 -12.67
N ASP A 93 -8.68 5.53 -12.84
CA ASP A 93 -8.30 6.94 -12.92
C ASP A 93 -7.42 7.31 -11.71
N VAL A 94 -6.44 8.19 -11.94
CA VAL A 94 -5.39 8.50 -10.95
C VAL A 94 -5.95 9.11 -9.67
N GLU A 95 -7.08 9.79 -9.74
CA GLU A 95 -7.73 10.44 -8.61
C GLU A 95 -8.34 9.40 -7.63
N PRO A 96 -9.24 8.47 -8.06
CA PRO A 96 -9.73 7.37 -7.21
C PRO A 96 -8.62 6.53 -6.56
N ALA A 97 -7.52 6.30 -7.28
CA ALA A 97 -6.38 5.53 -6.76
C ALA A 97 -5.83 6.13 -5.46
N ILE A 98 -5.72 7.46 -5.38
CA ILE A 98 -5.26 8.16 -4.16
C ILE A 98 -6.23 7.87 -3.00
N GLY A 99 -7.53 8.00 -3.24
CA GLY A 99 -8.55 7.76 -2.21
C GLY A 99 -8.47 6.36 -1.63
N LEU A 100 -8.38 5.35 -2.51
CA LEU A 100 -8.26 3.95 -2.13
C LEU A 100 -6.97 3.68 -1.34
N ALA A 101 -5.84 4.20 -1.80
CA ALA A 101 -4.56 4.03 -1.11
C ALA A 101 -4.57 4.67 0.29
N VAL A 102 -5.11 5.88 0.41
CA VAL A 102 -5.28 6.59 1.70
C VAL A 102 -6.18 5.80 2.66
N SER A 103 -7.29 5.25 2.19
CA SER A 103 -8.15 4.39 3.02
C SER A 103 -7.45 3.12 3.50
N GLY A 104 -6.64 2.49 2.64
CA GLY A 104 -5.80 1.37 3.02
C GLY A 104 -4.79 1.74 4.11
N LEU A 105 -4.16 2.92 4.00
CA LEU A 105 -3.20 3.42 4.99
C LEU A 105 -3.86 3.72 6.34
N GLN A 106 -5.03 4.35 6.36
CA GLN A 106 -5.78 4.59 7.63
C GLN A 106 -6.13 3.26 8.33
N LEU A 107 -6.56 2.26 7.56
CA LEU A 107 -6.84 0.92 8.10
C LEU A 107 -5.58 0.30 8.72
N LEU A 108 -4.43 0.37 8.05
CA LEU A 108 -3.17 -0.16 8.58
C LEU A 108 -2.70 0.62 9.81
N ALA A 109 -2.84 1.94 9.80
CA ALA A 109 -2.51 2.79 10.95
C ALA A 109 -3.31 2.38 12.18
N HIS A 110 -4.63 2.21 12.04
CA HIS A 110 -5.49 1.75 13.12
C HIS A 110 -5.09 0.35 13.60
N GLN A 111 -4.91 -0.60 12.68
CA GLN A 111 -4.51 -1.97 13.03
C GLN A 111 -3.17 -1.98 13.81
N ARG A 112 -2.18 -1.22 13.35
CA ARG A 112 -0.86 -1.17 13.96
C ARG A 112 -0.87 -0.49 15.33
N LEU A 113 -1.37 0.74 15.38
CA LEU A 113 -1.22 1.61 16.54
C LEU A 113 -2.24 1.28 17.64
N VAL A 114 -3.47 0.91 17.26
CA VAL A 114 -4.55 0.60 18.20
C VAL A 114 -4.59 -0.88 18.51
N ASN A 115 -4.60 -1.77 17.51
CA ASN A 115 -4.85 -3.19 17.75
C ASN A 115 -3.60 -3.97 18.16
N GLU A 116 -2.47 -3.78 17.47
CA GLU A 116 -1.23 -4.51 17.74
C GLU A 116 -0.42 -3.89 18.88
N LYS A 117 -0.09 -2.61 18.77
CA LYS A 117 0.79 -1.92 19.73
C LYS A 117 0.07 -1.45 20.98
N LYS A 118 -1.28 -1.43 20.98
CA LYS A 118 -2.10 -0.92 22.09
C LYS A 118 -1.65 0.47 22.57
N LYS A 119 -1.14 1.31 21.64
CA LYS A 119 -0.64 2.66 21.95
C LYS A 119 -1.77 3.58 22.40
N TYR A 120 -2.97 3.34 21.89
CA TYR A 120 -4.20 4.06 22.23
C TYR A 120 -5.21 3.13 22.89
N THR A 121 -5.98 3.67 23.82
CA THR A 121 -6.99 2.92 24.58
C THR A 121 -8.23 2.56 23.76
N SER A 122 -8.50 3.29 22.67
CA SER A 122 -9.64 3.09 21.78
C SER A 122 -9.41 3.76 20.43
N SER A 123 -10.24 3.42 19.43
CA SER A 123 -10.27 4.10 18.12
C SER A 123 -10.49 5.62 18.28
N ASN A 124 -11.45 6.03 19.10
CA ASN A 124 -11.76 7.45 19.30
C ASN A 124 -10.58 8.22 19.93
N ALA A 125 -9.82 7.56 20.82
CA ALA A 125 -8.63 8.15 21.41
C ALA A 125 -7.53 8.36 20.36
N PHE A 126 -7.36 7.41 19.43
CA PHE A 126 -6.43 7.53 18.31
C PHE A 126 -6.84 8.66 17.35
N GLU A 127 -8.08 8.65 16.87
CA GLU A 127 -8.61 9.67 15.95
C GLU A 127 -8.51 11.08 16.54
N SER A 128 -8.82 11.22 17.84
CA SER A 128 -8.71 12.50 18.55
C SER A 128 -7.25 12.97 18.69
N ALA A 129 -6.32 12.05 18.95
CA ALA A 129 -4.90 12.36 19.12
C ALA A 129 -4.23 12.75 17.78
N ALA A 130 -4.56 12.02 16.72
CA ALA A 130 -4.03 12.23 15.38
C ALA A 130 -4.57 13.51 14.70
N ARG A 131 -5.71 14.04 15.17
CA ARG A 131 -6.38 15.29 14.73
C ARG A 131 -6.97 15.25 13.32
N ASN A 132 -6.33 14.58 12.37
CA ASN A 132 -6.78 14.44 10.98
C ASN A 132 -6.16 13.19 10.32
N THR A 133 -6.60 12.89 9.09
CA THR A 133 -6.10 11.75 8.30
C THR A 133 -4.60 11.79 8.04
N GLU A 134 -4.01 12.97 7.86
CA GLU A 134 -2.56 13.07 7.67
C GLU A 134 -1.82 12.63 8.93
N GLY A 135 -2.25 13.07 10.12
CA GLY A 135 -1.66 12.68 11.40
C GLY A 135 -1.74 11.19 11.65
N GLU A 136 -2.88 10.56 11.33
CA GLU A 136 -3.08 9.11 11.48
C GLU A 136 -2.07 8.33 10.64
N ILE A 137 -1.95 8.70 9.37
CA ILE A 137 -1.07 8.01 8.42
C ILE A 137 0.38 8.34 8.70
N ARG A 138 0.71 9.58 9.06
CA ARG A 138 2.07 10.01 9.36
C ARG A 138 2.63 9.23 10.54
N GLU A 139 1.87 9.12 11.62
CA GLU A 139 2.31 8.34 12.79
C GLU A 139 2.58 6.88 12.43
N PHE A 140 1.77 6.29 11.54
CA PHE A 140 1.99 4.95 11.04
C PHE A 140 3.23 4.83 10.15
N LEU A 141 3.44 5.76 9.21
CA LEU A 141 4.62 5.76 8.34
C LEU A 141 5.90 5.97 9.15
N ASP A 142 5.88 6.84 10.16
CA ASP A 142 6.98 7.06 11.11
C ASP A 142 7.28 5.78 11.90
N ASP A 143 6.23 5.06 12.36
CA ASP A 143 6.37 3.77 13.03
C ASP A 143 7.00 2.69 12.13
N CYS A 144 6.75 2.77 10.83
CA CYS A 144 7.34 1.91 9.80
C CYS A 144 8.68 2.42 9.26
N GLN A 145 9.18 3.57 9.72
CA GLN A 145 10.40 4.23 9.23
C GLN A 145 10.36 4.56 7.72
N ILE A 146 9.18 4.85 7.18
CA ILE A 146 8.99 5.17 5.77
C ILE A 146 9.20 6.68 5.55
N ASP A 147 10.14 7.03 4.67
CA ASP A 147 10.40 8.43 4.33
C ASP A 147 9.20 9.05 3.59
N THR A 148 8.78 10.22 4.06
CA THR A 148 7.68 11.00 3.50
C THR A 148 8.15 12.18 2.64
N SER A 149 9.47 12.31 2.41
CA SER A 149 10.03 13.32 1.52
C SER A 149 9.56 13.16 0.08
N ILE A 150 9.53 14.27 -0.67
CA ILE A 150 9.18 14.25 -2.09
C ILE A 150 10.45 13.96 -2.90
N PRO A 151 10.51 12.87 -3.69
CA PRO A 151 11.62 12.64 -4.58
C PRO A 151 11.84 13.81 -5.55
N SER A 152 13.10 14.17 -5.80
CA SER A 152 13.47 15.37 -6.54
C SER A 152 12.92 15.44 -7.98
N HIS A 153 12.63 14.29 -8.59
CA HIS A 153 12.12 14.16 -9.95
C HIS A 153 10.59 14.19 -10.06
N LEU A 154 9.86 14.17 -8.94
CA LEU A 154 8.40 14.32 -8.93
C LEU A 154 8.04 15.81 -8.86
N THR A 155 8.31 16.52 -9.95
CA THR A 155 8.26 17.99 -9.99
C THR A 155 6.85 18.54 -9.87
N GLU A 156 5.85 17.81 -10.36
CA GLU A 156 4.45 18.24 -10.33
C GLU A 156 3.85 18.10 -8.93
N LEU A 157 4.26 17.08 -8.19
CA LEU A 157 3.93 16.88 -6.79
C LEU A 157 4.62 17.93 -5.92
N GLN A 158 5.88 18.27 -6.19
CA GLN A 158 6.56 19.39 -5.52
C GLN A 158 5.82 20.70 -5.74
N ALA A 159 5.41 21.00 -6.98
CA ALA A 159 4.64 22.20 -7.30
C ALA A 159 3.28 22.20 -6.56
N ALA A 160 2.60 21.05 -6.52
CA ALA A 160 1.36 20.89 -5.77
C ALA A 160 1.56 21.11 -4.26
N ALA A 161 2.62 20.56 -3.68
CA ALA A 161 2.97 20.74 -2.27
C ALA A 161 3.30 22.20 -1.93
N ALA A 162 4.06 22.89 -2.80
CA ALA A 162 4.36 24.31 -2.65
C ALA A 162 3.12 25.21 -2.73
N ALA A 163 2.13 24.83 -3.54
CA ALA A 163 0.89 25.56 -3.72
C ALA A 163 -0.16 25.33 -2.60
N MET A 164 0.10 24.43 -1.65
CA MET A 164 -0.85 24.13 -0.57
C MET A 164 -1.07 25.34 0.35
N PRO A 165 -2.33 25.76 0.59
CA PRO A 165 -2.61 26.84 1.54
C PRO A 165 -2.21 26.46 2.97
N VAL A 166 -1.53 27.37 3.67
CA VAL A 166 -1.08 27.17 5.06
C VAL A 166 -2.25 26.84 6.00
N SER A 167 -3.44 27.36 5.71
CA SER A 167 -4.67 27.12 6.49
C SER A 167 -5.11 25.66 6.55
N HIS A 168 -4.62 24.79 5.66
CA HIS A 168 -4.93 23.35 5.74
C HIS A 168 -4.13 22.64 6.84
N GLY A 169 -3.06 23.24 7.35
CA GLY A 169 -2.23 22.66 8.41
C GLY A 169 -1.50 21.36 8.01
N LEU A 170 -1.43 21.06 6.71
CA LEU A 170 -0.74 19.87 6.19
C LEU A 170 0.77 20.14 6.05
N ALA A 171 1.60 19.14 6.28
CA ALA A 171 3.03 19.25 5.99
C ALA A 171 3.28 19.41 4.49
N ARG A 172 4.36 20.10 4.10
CA ARG A 172 4.74 20.30 2.70
C ARG A 172 5.69 19.21 2.20
N ASP A 173 5.28 17.97 2.39
CA ASP A 173 5.99 16.76 1.96
C ASP A 173 5.09 15.88 1.09
N ALA A 174 5.53 14.67 0.76
CA ALA A 174 4.82 13.80 -0.17
C ALA A 174 3.49 13.32 0.42
N LEU A 175 3.45 13.01 1.72
CA LEU A 175 2.21 12.61 2.40
C LEU A 175 1.21 13.78 2.45
N GLY A 176 1.65 14.97 2.85
CA GLY A 176 0.77 16.13 2.91
C GLY A 176 0.20 16.49 1.53
N ALA A 177 1.01 16.42 0.47
CA ALA A 177 0.56 16.62 -0.91
C ALA A 177 -0.48 15.58 -1.35
N VAL A 178 -0.27 14.30 -1.00
CA VAL A 178 -1.23 13.21 -1.25
C VAL A 178 -2.57 13.49 -0.54
N ILE A 179 -2.55 13.87 0.73
CA ILE A 179 -3.78 14.19 1.49
C ILE A 179 -4.48 15.42 0.93
N TYR A 180 -3.72 16.45 0.54
CA TYR A 180 -4.26 17.65 -0.07
C TYR A 180 -5.00 17.36 -1.38
N LEU A 181 -4.38 16.59 -2.27
CA LEU A 181 -5.00 16.19 -3.54
C LEU A 181 -6.22 15.30 -3.29
N ARG A 182 -6.11 14.29 -2.41
CA ARG A 182 -7.27 13.48 -1.98
C ARG A 182 -8.45 14.34 -1.52
N ASN A 183 -8.19 15.37 -0.71
CA ASN A 183 -9.23 16.27 -0.21
C ASN A 183 -9.88 17.10 -1.32
N LYS A 184 -9.11 17.54 -2.33
CA LYS A 184 -9.67 18.21 -3.52
C LYS A 184 -10.59 17.33 -4.33
N MET A 185 -10.30 16.03 -4.43
CA MET A 185 -11.16 15.07 -5.13
C MET A 185 -12.47 14.85 -4.37
N VAL A 186 -12.38 14.63 -3.05
CA VAL A 186 -13.55 14.30 -2.21
C VAL A 186 -14.43 15.52 -1.93
N HIS A 187 -13.85 16.71 -1.89
CA HIS A 187 -14.55 17.98 -1.66
C HIS A 187 -14.27 18.97 -2.79
N PRO A 188 -14.81 18.73 -4.01
CA PRO A 188 -14.57 19.60 -5.14
C PRO A 188 -15.14 20.99 -4.87
N THR A 189 -14.32 22.03 -5.07
CA THR A 189 -14.77 23.43 -5.04
C THR A 189 -15.20 23.87 -6.43
N LYS A 190 -15.98 24.97 -6.52
CA LYS A 190 -16.63 25.42 -7.77
C LYS A 190 -15.66 25.82 -8.90
N THR A 191 -14.36 25.98 -8.62
CA THR A 191 -13.33 26.29 -9.63
C THR A 191 -12.47 25.06 -9.90
N LEU A 192 -12.83 24.30 -10.94
CA LEU A 192 -12.11 23.12 -11.42
C LEU A 192 -10.89 23.47 -12.31
N ASP A 193 -10.61 24.76 -12.54
CA ASP A 193 -9.72 25.27 -13.60
C ASP A 193 -8.22 24.93 -13.46
N ARG A 194 -7.80 24.10 -12.50
CA ARG A 194 -6.40 23.69 -12.32
C ARG A 194 -6.25 22.24 -11.86
N TRP A 195 -6.88 21.32 -12.56
CA TRP A 195 -6.61 19.89 -12.40
C TRP A 195 -5.37 19.53 -13.22
N ASN A 196 -4.22 19.46 -12.55
CA ASN A 196 -2.98 19.00 -13.18
C ASN A 196 -2.90 17.47 -13.09
N ALA A 197 -3.25 16.79 -14.18
CA ALA A 197 -3.26 15.32 -14.25
C ALA A 197 -1.91 14.68 -13.85
N TYR A 198 -0.78 15.35 -14.12
CA TYR A 198 0.53 14.84 -13.73
C TYR A 198 0.74 14.89 -12.21
N ALA A 199 0.29 15.94 -11.53
CA ALA A 199 0.34 16.00 -10.06
C ALA A 199 -0.51 14.89 -9.42
N TRP A 200 -1.66 14.57 -10.00
CA TRP A 200 -2.49 13.45 -9.56
C TRP A 200 -1.84 12.09 -9.80
N ALA A 201 -1.19 11.91 -10.95
CA ALA A 201 -0.44 10.68 -11.26
C ALA A 201 0.75 10.48 -10.31
N GLU A 202 1.54 11.52 -10.04
CA GLU A 202 2.66 11.43 -9.08
C GLU A 202 2.16 11.17 -7.66
N ALA A 203 1.07 11.82 -7.24
CA ALA A 203 0.45 11.57 -5.95
C ALA A 203 -0.12 10.15 -5.81
N SER A 204 -0.75 9.61 -6.85
CA SER A 204 -1.27 8.23 -6.83
C SER A 204 -0.14 7.21 -6.75
N MET A 205 0.97 7.43 -7.46
CA MET A 205 2.17 6.62 -7.35
C MET A 205 2.72 6.63 -5.92
N VAL A 206 2.84 7.81 -5.29
CA VAL A 206 3.31 7.96 -3.90
C VAL A 206 2.36 7.27 -2.92
N ALA A 207 1.05 7.50 -3.03
CA ALA A 207 0.07 6.91 -2.13
C ALA A 207 0.08 5.38 -2.21
N CYS A 208 0.10 4.82 -3.42
CA CYS A 208 0.21 3.37 -3.64
C CYS A 208 1.55 2.82 -3.14
N HIS A 209 2.64 3.57 -3.27
CA HIS A 209 3.95 3.18 -2.75
C HIS A 209 3.96 3.12 -1.22
N PHE A 210 3.41 4.13 -0.54
CA PHE A 210 3.26 4.12 0.92
C PHE A 210 2.39 2.96 1.40
N LEU A 211 1.23 2.73 0.77
CA LEU A 211 0.37 1.62 1.14
C LEU A 211 1.09 0.28 0.98
N ARG A 212 1.80 0.09 -0.12
CA ARG A 212 2.60 -1.11 -0.37
C ARG A 212 3.66 -1.32 0.71
N LEU A 213 4.46 -0.30 1.00
CA LEU A 213 5.50 -0.40 2.04
C LEU A 213 4.89 -0.67 3.41
N GLY A 214 3.76 -0.03 3.74
CA GLY A 214 3.00 -0.29 4.96
C GLY A 214 2.55 -1.75 5.05
N ILE A 215 2.04 -2.34 3.97
CA ILE A 215 1.67 -3.76 3.93
C ILE A 215 2.92 -4.64 4.16
N LEU A 216 4.03 -4.37 3.46
CA LEU A 216 5.26 -5.14 3.62
C LEU A 216 5.82 -5.08 5.05
N ASN A 217 5.78 -3.91 5.68
CA ASN A 217 6.20 -3.72 7.08
C ASN A 217 5.32 -4.52 8.04
N MET A 218 3.99 -4.44 7.86
CA MET A 218 3.02 -5.18 8.68
C MET A 218 3.25 -6.69 8.57
N LEU A 219 3.57 -7.20 7.39
CA LEU A 219 3.88 -8.61 7.18
C LEU A 219 5.24 -9.03 7.77
N GLY A 220 6.09 -8.09 8.17
CA GLY A 220 7.44 -8.35 8.69
C GLY A 220 8.48 -8.64 7.60
N TYR A 221 8.22 -8.23 6.36
CA TYR A 221 9.16 -8.43 5.24
C TYR A 221 10.42 -7.59 5.43
N THR A 222 11.62 -8.18 5.30
CA THR A 222 12.92 -7.49 5.51
C THR A 222 13.84 -7.53 4.29
N GLY A 223 13.32 -7.98 3.14
CA GLY A 223 14.11 -8.13 1.93
C GLY A 223 14.21 -6.84 1.10
N GLN A 224 14.46 -7.01 -0.20
CA GLN A 224 14.57 -5.92 -1.16
C GLN A 224 13.28 -5.78 -1.97
N HIS A 225 12.97 -4.56 -2.41
CA HIS A 225 11.83 -4.28 -3.26
C HIS A 225 12.21 -3.39 -4.45
N LYS A 226 11.41 -3.48 -5.52
CA LYS A 226 11.46 -2.50 -6.61
C LYS A 226 10.65 -1.27 -6.22
N SER A 227 11.29 -0.11 -6.09
CA SER A 227 10.59 1.14 -5.78
C SER A 227 9.80 1.64 -6.99
N ALA A 228 8.53 2.01 -6.77
CA ALA A 228 7.73 2.70 -7.79
C ALA A 228 8.15 4.17 -7.96
N LEU A 229 8.85 4.72 -6.96
CA LEU A 229 9.30 6.11 -6.94
C LEU A 229 10.76 6.25 -7.38
N SER A 230 11.44 5.16 -7.77
CA SER A 230 12.80 5.27 -8.31
C SER A 230 12.78 5.67 -9.78
N LEU A 231 13.73 6.54 -10.15
CA LEU A 231 14.06 6.83 -11.55
C LEU A 231 14.67 5.60 -12.25
N ASN A 232 15.45 4.81 -11.50
CA ASN A 232 16.04 3.59 -12.01
C ASN A 232 15.04 2.43 -11.90
N ARG A 233 14.45 2.04 -13.03
CA ARG A 233 13.45 0.96 -13.11
C ARG A 233 13.94 -0.28 -13.84
N TRP A 234 15.24 -0.35 -14.12
CA TRP A 234 15.86 -1.51 -14.77
C TRP A 234 15.75 -2.76 -13.89
N ALA A 235 15.79 -3.95 -14.51
CA ALA A 235 15.86 -5.19 -13.76
C ALA A 235 17.12 -5.22 -12.87
N GLY A 236 16.98 -5.66 -11.64
CA GLY A 236 18.04 -5.62 -10.62
C GLY A 236 18.20 -4.27 -9.90
N ALA A 237 17.47 -3.21 -10.30
CA ALA A 237 17.40 -1.96 -9.55
C ALA A 237 16.41 -2.11 -8.39
N VAL A 238 16.93 -2.63 -7.27
CA VAL A 238 16.15 -2.90 -6.05
C VAL A 238 16.79 -2.24 -4.85
N ASP A 239 15.94 -1.79 -3.94
CA ASP A 239 16.33 -1.12 -2.70
C ASP A 239 15.96 -2.02 -1.51
N PRO A 240 16.73 -2.01 -0.40
CA PRO A 240 16.26 -2.60 0.84
C PRO A 240 15.00 -1.86 1.34
N VAL A 241 14.13 -2.56 2.07
CA VAL A 241 13.03 -1.88 2.75
C VAL A 241 13.54 -0.88 3.81
N PRO A 242 12.80 0.19 4.12
CA PRO A 242 13.30 1.28 4.99
C PRO A 242 13.62 0.93 6.45
N TRP A 243 13.10 -0.19 6.97
CA TRP A 243 13.16 -0.56 8.39
C TRP A 243 14.24 -1.61 8.73
N VAL A 244 15.22 -1.78 7.86
CA VAL A 244 16.34 -2.74 8.02
C VAL A 244 17.66 -1.99 8.13
#